data_AF-A0A932GXJ9-F1
#
_entry.id   AF-A0A932GXJ9-F1
#
_cell.length_a   1.000
_cell.length_b   1.000
_cell.length_c   1.000
_cell.angle_alpha   90.00
_cell.angle_beta   90.00
_cell.angle_gamma   90.00
#
_symmetry.space_group_name_H-M   'P 1'
#
loop_
_entity.id
_entity.type
_entity.pdbx_description
1 polymer ?
#
loop_
_entity_poly.entity_id
_entity_poly.type
_entity_poly.pdbx_seq_one_letter_code
_entity_poly.pdbx_strand_id
1 'polypeptide(L)'
;MEETQRARPGWREAALLLLVLAPLLYLLLLHGGPIPQDRGYHVFVDSRSWLGLPNFGNIASNILFLLVGTAGMLWSRRNAGAGARLSWAVFFLGVALVFVGSAYYHWTPDDDSLVWDRLPMTVAFMGLFAALLSEHLPEKIELPLLVSAIAVGIASVVLWKHSDDLRVYIWVQLTPLLAIPFVIAVFPGRFTHRHYLLYGVGFYALAKVAEFYDQGIYALTSAAISGHSLKHLLAAAGAFCVYLMLKRRAPLGRSETREIGRS
;
A
#
# COMPACT_ATOMS: atom_id res chain seq x y z
N MET A 1 35.85 23.22 -0.48
CA MET A 1 35.41 21.83 -0.60
C MET A 1 34.84 21.42 0.75
N GLU A 2 33.54 21.63 0.96
CA GLU A 2 32.87 21.07 2.14
C GLU A 2 32.66 19.58 1.90
N GLU A 3 33.51 18.79 2.54
CA GLU A 3 33.35 17.35 2.65
C GLU A 3 32.04 17.11 3.42
N THR A 4 30.99 16.74 2.68
CA THR A 4 29.70 16.38 3.26
C THR A 4 29.92 15.13 4.10
N GLN A 5 30.20 15.27 5.39
CA GLN A 5 30.23 14.17 6.34
C GLN A 5 28.88 13.45 6.25
N ARG A 6 28.83 12.32 5.53
CA ARG A 6 27.66 11.45 5.52
C ARG A 6 27.51 10.90 6.93
N ALA A 7 26.63 11.52 7.70
CA ALA A 7 26.22 11.01 9.00
C ALA A 7 25.83 9.54 8.86
N ARG A 8 26.42 8.66 9.68
CA ARG A 8 26.06 7.24 9.69
C ARG A 8 24.58 7.12 10.11
N PRO A 9 23.80 6.22 9.47
CA PRO A 9 22.44 5.97 9.91
C PRO A 9 22.44 5.55 11.38
N GLY A 10 21.48 6.07 12.16
CA GLY A 10 21.25 5.61 13.52
C GLY A 10 20.74 4.17 13.54
N TRP A 11 20.65 3.59 14.74
CA TRP A 11 20.20 2.20 14.90
C TRP A 11 18.77 1.98 14.39
N ARG A 12 17.91 3.01 14.45
CA ARG A 12 16.51 2.97 13.98
C ARG A 12 16.44 2.83 12.47
N GLU A 13 17.23 3.63 11.77
CA GLU A 13 17.35 3.62 10.31
C GLU A 13 17.99 2.31 9.84
N ALA A 14 19.05 1.84 10.52
CA ALA A 14 19.67 0.55 10.22
C ALA A 14 18.69 -0.63 10.41
N ALA A 15 17.92 -0.61 11.50
CA ALA A 15 16.90 -1.63 11.76
C ALA A 15 15.75 -1.58 10.75
N LEU A 16 15.30 -0.39 10.33
CA LEU A 16 14.30 -0.25 9.27
C LEU A 16 14.81 -0.77 7.92
N LEU A 17 16.06 -0.45 7.56
CA LEU A 17 16.68 -0.99 6.35
C LEU A 17 16.76 -2.51 6.40
N LEU A 18 17.15 -3.09 7.54
CA LEU A 18 17.17 -4.55 7.71
C LEU A 18 15.76 -5.14 7.59
N LEU A 19 14.76 -4.53 8.22
CA LEU A 19 13.36 -4.96 8.15
C LEU A 19 12.81 -4.97 6.72
N VAL A 20 13.24 -4.00 5.89
CA VAL A 20 12.82 -3.90 4.49
C VAL A 20 13.62 -4.86 3.60
N LEU A 21 14.93 -4.97 3.78
CA LEU A 21 15.81 -5.73 2.88
C LEU A 21 15.88 -7.23 3.21
N ALA A 22 15.81 -7.61 4.48
CA ALA A 22 15.92 -9.02 4.88
C ALA A 22 14.83 -9.91 4.27
N PRO A 23 13.54 -9.51 4.20
CA PRO A 23 12.52 -10.30 3.51
C PRO A 23 12.80 -10.47 2.02
N LEU A 24 13.29 -9.42 1.34
CA LEU A 24 13.68 -9.52 -0.07
C LEU A 24 14.83 -10.50 -0.27
N LEU A 25 15.88 -10.38 0.54
CA LEU A 25 17.04 -11.28 0.48
C LEU A 25 16.65 -12.72 0.78
N TYR A 26 15.79 -12.94 1.78
CA TYR A 26 15.23 -14.26 2.06
C TYR A 26 14.47 -14.82 0.85
N LEU A 27 13.56 -14.05 0.25
CA LEU A 27 12.79 -14.49 -0.91
C LEU A 27 13.70 -14.83 -2.10
N LEU A 28 14.70 -13.99 -2.39
CA LEU A 28 15.56 -14.17 -3.56
C LEU A 28 16.60 -15.28 -3.38
N LEU A 29 17.17 -15.43 -2.17
CA LEU A 29 18.34 -16.28 -1.92
C LEU A 29 18.04 -17.56 -1.15
N LEU A 30 17.00 -17.57 -0.30
CA LEU A 30 16.77 -18.64 0.68
C LEU A 30 15.42 -19.36 0.53
N HIS A 31 14.44 -18.75 -0.15
CA HIS A 31 13.13 -19.37 -0.38
C HIS A 31 13.19 -20.58 -1.34
N GLY A 32 14.28 -20.73 -2.10
CA GLY A 32 14.54 -21.88 -2.97
C GLY A 32 14.41 -21.54 -4.46
N GLY A 33 13.22 -21.14 -4.92
CA GLY A 33 12.96 -20.88 -6.34
C GLY A 33 11.92 -19.78 -6.60
N PRO A 34 11.63 -19.49 -7.88
CA PRO A 34 10.56 -18.59 -8.28
C PRO A 34 9.21 -18.98 -7.68
N ILE A 35 8.39 -17.98 -7.33
CA ILE A 35 7.01 -18.21 -6.92
C ILE A 35 6.12 -17.94 -8.13
N PRO A 36 5.58 -18.98 -8.81
CA PRO A 36 4.77 -18.79 -10.01
C PRO A 36 3.41 -18.19 -9.70
N GLN A 37 2.80 -17.58 -10.71
CA GLN A 37 1.41 -17.19 -10.64
C GLN A 37 0.52 -18.43 -10.54
N ASP A 38 -0.23 -18.52 -9.44
CA ASP A 38 -1.25 -19.56 -9.31
C ASP A 38 -2.32 -19.37 -10.39
N ARG A 39 -2.56 -20.40 -11.19
CA ARG A 39 -3.60 -20.42 -12.23
C ARG A 39 -5.01 -20.37 -11.63
N GLY A 40 -5.19 -20.89 -10.42
CA GLY A 40 -6.44 -20.78 -9.66
C GLY A 40 -6.80 -19.35 -9.27
N TYR A 41 -5.84 -18.43 -9.29
CA TYR A 41 -6.04 -17.02 -8.91
C TYR A 41 -7.08 -16.29 -9.79
N HIS A 42 -7.29 -16.75 -11.03
CA HIS A 42 -8.27 -16.17 -11.97
C HIS A 42 -9.68 -16.77 -11.83
N VAL A 43 -9.84 -17.81 -11.02
CA VAL A 43 -11.09 -18.56 -10.89
C VAL A 43 -11.86 -18.05 -9.68
N PHE A 44 -12.78 -17.11 -9.90
CA PHE A 44 -13.62 -16.56 -8.85
C PHE A 44 -14.84 -17.44 -8.56
N VAL A 45 -15.21 -17.55 -7.27
CA VAL A 45 -16.41 -18.30 -6.89
C VAL A 45 -17.70 -17.61 -7.34
N ASP A 46 -17.75 -16.28 -7.28
CA ASP A 46 -18.87 -15.49 -7.75
C ASP A 46 -18.61 -14.99 -9.17
N SER A 47 -19.05 -15.80 -10.13
CA SER A 47 -18.96 -15.52 -11.56
C SER A 47 -20.24 -14.95 -12.16
N ARG A 48 -21.19 -14.53 -11.31
CA ARG A 48 -22.49 -14.04 -11.78
C ARG A 48 -22.33 -12.75 -12.57
N SER A 49 -23.06 -12.68 -13.68
CA SER A 49 -23.12 -11.50 -14.52
C SER A 49 -24.34 -10.64 -14.20
N TRP A 50 -24.16 -9.33 -14.19
CA TRP A 50 -25.28 -8.38 -14.08
C TRP A 50 -24.96 -7.09 -14.84
N LEU A 51 -25.99 -6.45 -15.41
CA LEU A 51 -25.85 -5.25 -16.26
C LEU A 51 -24.87 -5.42 -17.44
N GLY A 52 -24.69 -6.64 -17.95
CA GLY A 52 -23.73 -6.96 -19.02
C GLY A 52 -22.28 -7.09 -18.56
N LEU A 53 -22.00 -6.98 -17.26
CA LEU A 53 -20.67 -7.16 -16.67
C LEU A 53 -20.51 -8.59 -16.15
N PRO A 54 -19.48 -9.35 -16.55
CA PRO A 54 -19.12 -10.61 -15.89
C PRO A 54 -18.53 -10.35 -14.51
N ASN A 55 -18.53 -11.35 -13.62
CA ASN A 55 -17.98 -11.23 -12.26
C ASN A 55 -18.45 -9.94 -11.54
N PHE A 56 -19.74 -9.62 -11.67
CA PHE A 56 -20.27 -8.28 -11.35
C PHE A 56 -19.94 -7.85 -9.92
N GLY A 57 -20.06 -8.76 -8.94
CA GLY A 57 -19.74 -8.46 -7.54
C GLY A 57 -18.30 -8.00 -7.35
N ASN A 58 -17.36 -8.62 -8.05
CA ASN A 58 -15.94 -8.26 -8.01
C ASN A 58 -15.69 -6.89 -8.66
N ILE A 59 -16.37 -6.56 -9.76
CA ILE A 59 -16.25 -5.24 -10.39
C ILE A 59 -16.91 -4.15 -9.51
N ALA A 60 -18.14 -4.37 -9.05
CA ALA A 60 -18.90 -3.38 -8.30
C ALA A 60 -18.26 -3.04 -6.95
N SER A 61 -17.71 -4.05 -6.25
CA SER A 61 -17.04 -3.85 -4.96
C SER A 61 -15.78 -2.97 -5.04
N ASN A 62 -15.17 -2.81 -6.22
CA ASN A 62 -14.03 -1.92 -6.42
C ASN A 62 -14.39 -0.42 -6.37
N ILE A 63 -15.67 -0.02 -6.44
CA ILE A 63 -16.07 1.40 -6.51
C ILE A 63 -15.56 2.22 -5.32
N LEU A 64 -15.43 1.60 -4.15
CA LEU A 64 -14.92 2.27 -2.95
C LEU A 64 -13.46 2.73 -3.12
N PHE A 65 -12.64 2.02 -3.90
CA PHE A 65 -11.29 2.46 -4.21
C PHE A 65 -11.29 3.77 -5.00
N LEU A 66 -12.18 3.91 -5.99
CA LEU A 66 -12.30 5.16 -6.76
C LEU A 66 -12.70 6.34 -5.86
N LEU A 67 -13.71 6.14 -5.01
CA LEU A 67 -14.22 7.16 -4.11
C LEU A 67 -13.16 7.61 -3.10
N VAL A 68 -12.55 6.66 -2.39
CA VAL A 68 -11.54 6.94 -1.37
C VAL A 68 -10.26 7.50 -1.99
N GLY A 69 -9.80 6.90 -3.08
CA GLY A 69 -8.62 7.35 -3.83
C GLY A 69 -8.77 8.78 -4.33
N THR A 70 -9.91 9.12 -4.95
CA THR A 70 -10.13 10.48 -5.45
C THR A 70 -10.25 11.48 -4.30
N ALA A 71 -11.00 11.16 -3.24
CA ALA A 71 -11.13 12.02 -2.07
C ALA A 71 -9.78 12.31 -1.40
N GLY A 72 -8.95 11.27 -1.19
CA GLY A 72 -7.64 11.40 -0.57
C GLY A 72 -6.62 12.12 -1.45
N MET A 73 -6.63 11.89 -2.77
CA MET A 73 -5.76 12.58 -3.71
C MET A 73 -6.07 14.09 -3.75
N LEU A 74 -7.35 14.46 -3.88
CA LEU A 74 -7.77 15.86 -3.89
C LEU A 74 -7.45 16.55 -2.56
N TRP A 75 -7.70 15.87 -1.44
CA TRP A 75 -7.34 16.40 -0.13
C TRP A 75 -5.83 16.62 -0.01
N SER A 76 -5.01 15.63 -0.39
CA SER A 76 -3.55 15.73 -0.29
C SER A 76 -3.00 16.86 -1.15
N ARG A 77 -3.53 17.05 -2.37
CA ARG A 77 -3.11 18.15 -3.25
C ARG A 77 -3.43 19.53 -2.68
N ARG A 78 -4.53 19.68 -1.95
CA ARG A 78 -4.99 20.97 -1.39
C ARG A 78 -4.31 21.33 -0.07
N ASN A 79 -3.77 20.36 0.67
CA ASN A 79 -3.25 20.57 2.02
C ASN A 79 -1.72 20.55 2.05
N ALA A 80 -1.09 21.68 1.72
CA ALA A 80 0.37 21.82 1.65
C ALA A 80 1.10 21.49 2.97
N GLY A 81 0.50 21.82 4.11
CA GLY A 81 1.06 21.56 5.44
C GLY A 81 0.97 20.11 5.92
N ALA A 82 0.44 19.20 5.10
CA ALA A 82 0.27 17.81 5.50
C ALA A 82 1.61 17.08 5.69
N GLY A 83 2.70 17.50 5.04
CA GLY A 83 3.94 16.71 4.98
C GLY A 83 3.81 15.47 4.10
N ALA A 84 4.89 15.11 3.38
CA ALA A 84 4.90 14.02 2.39
C ALA A 84 3.75 14.11 1.36
N ARG A 85 3.45 15.34 0.93
CA ARG A 85 2.24 15.68 0.17
C ARG A 85 2.15 14.92 -1.16
N LEU A 86 3.26 14.84 -1.87
CA LEU A 86 3.32 14.21 -3.19
C LEU A 86 3.11 12.70 -3.04
N SER A 87 3.77 12.09 -2.05
CA SER A 87 3.69 10.66 -1.79
C SER A 87 2.28 10.23 -1.37
N TRP A 88 1.61 11.00 -0.50
CA TRP A 88 0.20 10.77 -0.16
C TRP A 88 -0.71 10.93 -1.37
N ALA A 89 -0.51 11.96 -2.19
CA ALA A 89 -1.31 12.15 -3.41
C ALA A 89 -1.14 10.98 -4.39
N VAL A 90 0.08 10.45 -4.54
CA VAL A 90 0.36 9.31 -5.42
C VAL A 90 -0.17 7.99 -4.83
N PHE A 91 -0.09 7.78 -3.51
CA PHE A 91 -0.75 6.65 -2.86
C PHE A 91 -2.23 6.60 -3.21
N PHE A 92 -2.94 7.70 -3.01
CA PHE A 92 -4.37 7.78 -3.29
C PHE A 92 -4.71 7.74 -4.78
N LEU A 93 -3.83 8.26 -5.64
CA LEU A 93 -3.96 8.08 -7.09
C LEU A 93 -3.86 6.59 -7.46
N GLY A 94 -2.87 5.87 -6.92
CA GLY A 94 -2.75 4.42 -7.09
C GLY A 94 -4.03 3.71 -6.65
N VAL A 95 -4.54 4.03 -5.45
CA VAL A 95 -5.83 3.50 -4.96
C VAL A 95 -6.97 3.78 -5.93
N ALA A 96 -7.12 5.00 -6.46
CA ALA A 96 -8.16 5.31 -7.43
C ALA A 96 -8.01 4.51 -8.74
N LEU A 97 -6.78 4.32 -9.20
CA LEU A 97 -6.48 3.57 -10.43
C LEU A 97 -6.68 2.06 -10.27
N VAL A 98 -6.62 1.52 -9.04
CA VAL A 98 -6.98 0.11 -8.76
C VAL A 98 -8.41 -0.18 -9.21
N PHE A 99 -9.34 0.77 -9.07
CA PHE A 99 -10.71 0.58 -9.60
C PHE A 99 -10.70 0.26 -11.10
N VAL A 100 -9.95 1.02 -11.89
CA VAL A 100 -9.90 0.84 -13.35
C VAL A 100 -9.18 -0.47 -13.71
N GLY A 101 -8.02 -0.70 -13.09
CA GLY A 101 -7.21 -1.90 -13.31
C GLY A 101 -7.92 -3.19 -12.92
N SER A 102 -8.49 -3.22 -11.71
CA SER A 102 -9.21 -4.37 -11.19
C SER A 102 -10.51 -4.61 -11.95
N ALA A 103 -11.25 -3.57 -12.34
CA ALA A 103 -12.45 -3.75 -13.18
C ALA A 103 -12.12 -4.39 -14.53
N TYR A 104 -11.02 -3.98 -15.18
CA TYR A 104 -10.55 -4.61 -16.42
C TYR A 104 -10.14 -6.06 -16.21
N TYR A 105 -9.38 -6.34 -15.14
CA TYR A 105 -9.01 -7.70 -14.75
C TYR A 105 -10.21 -8.61 -14.52
N HIS A 106 -11.21 -8.16 -13.75
CA HIS A 106 -12.42 -8.95 -13.49
C HIS A 106 -13.31 -9.11 -14.71
N TRP A 107 -13.16 -8.26 -15.73
CA TRP A 107 -13.89 -8.42 -16.98
C TRP A 107 -13.37 -9.62 -17.80
N THR A 108 -12.05 -9.75 -17.93
CA THR A 108 -11.39 -10.85 -18.67
C THR A 108 -10.23 -11.42 -17.85
N PRO A 109 -10.48 -12.26 -16.84
CA PRO A 109 -9.45 -12.66 -15.87
C PRO A 109 -8.37 -13.55 -16.48
N ASP A 110 -7.15 -13.02 -16.57
CA ASP A 110 -5.94 -13.71 -17.01
C ASP A 110 -4.67 -12.96 -16.53
N ASP A 111 -3.48 -13.45 -16.87
CA ASP A 111 -2.22 -12.80 -16.47
C ASP A 111 -1.99 -11.45 -17.16
N ASP A 112 -2.52 -11.24 -18.37
CA ASP A 112 -2.32 -10.00 -19.15
C ASP A 112 -3.14 -8.85 -18.56
N SER A 113 -4.41 -9.12 -18.25
CA SER A 113 -5.33 -8.21 -17.58
C SER A 113 -4.93 -7.97 -16.12
N LEU A 114 -4.37 -8.98 -15.43
CA LEU A 114 -3.90 -8.85 -14.04
C LEU A 114 -2.73 -7.86 -13.89
N VAL A 115 -1.90 -7.65 -14.92
CA VAL A 115 -0.89 -6.58 -14.92
C VAL A 115 -1.52 -5.23 -14.59
N TRP A 116 -2.70 -4.95 -15.17
CA TRP A 116 -3.38 -3.67 -15.02
C TRP A 116 -4.00 -3.48 -13.63
N ASP A 117 -4.31 -4.56 -12.91
CA ASP A 117 -4.70 -4.48 -11.49
C ASP A 117 -3.45 -4.28 -10.60
N ARG A 118 -2.36 -5.00 -10.89
CA ARG A 118 -1.14 -4.96 -10.07
C ARG A 118 -0.37 -3.65 -10.17
N LEU A 119 -0.27 -3.04 -11.35
CA LEU A 119 0.43 -1.77 -11.53
C LEU A 119 -0.07 -0.65 -10.60
N PRO A 120 -1.37 -0.31 -10.56
CA PRO A 120 -1.87 0.70 -9.64
C PRO A 120 -1.76 0.29 -8.18
N MET A 121 -1.86 -1.02 -7.86
CA MET A 121 -1.55 -1.51 -6.51
C MET A 121 -0.11 -1.21 -6.11
N THR A 122 0.89 -1.47 -6.97
CA THR A 122 2.30 -1.17 -6.62
C THR A 122 2.55 0.32 -6.48
N VAL A 123 1.91 1.17 -7.30
CA VAL A 123 1.92 2.63 -7.14
C VAL A 123 1.36 3.03 -5.77
N ALA A 124 0.25 2.41 -5.33
CA ALA A 124 -0.31 2.65 -4.01
C ALA A 124 0.67 2.24 -2.90
N PHE A 125 1.12 0.98 -2.88
CA PHE A 125 2.03 0.49 -1.82
C PHE A 125 3.33 1.29 -1.74
N MET A 126 3.92 1.64 -2.87
CA MET A 126 5.17 2.40 -2.91
C MET A 126 4.97 3.88 -2.61
N GLY A 127 3.82 4.46 -2.98
CA GLY A 127 3.42 5.80 -2.54
C GLY A 127 3.22 5.87 -1.03
N LEU A 128 2.56 4.87 -0.44
CA LEU A 128 2.38 4.74 1.01
C LEU A 128 3.74 4.59 1.73
N PHE A 129 4.62 3.74 1.22
CA PHE A 129 5.95 3.54 1.79
C PHE A 129 6.79 4.83 1.70
N ALA A 130 6.82 5.49 0.55
CA ALA A 130 7.52 6.76 0.37
C ALA A 130 6.95 7.84 1.30
N ALA A 131 5.63 7.88 1.51
CA ALA A 131 5.00 8.85 2.40
C ALA A 131 5.39 8.62 3.86
N LEU A 132 5.37 7.37 4.31
CA LEU A 132 5.79 6.96 5.66
C LEU A 132 7.21 7.42 5.98
N LEU A 133 8.15 7.21 5.04
CA LEU A 133 9.55 7.61 5.22
C LEU A 133 9.73 9.13 5.11
N SER A 134 9.04 9.77 4.17
CA SER A 134 9.19 11.22 3.91
C SER A 134 8.74 12.09 5.08
N GLU A 135 7.92 11.58 6.00
CA GLU A 135 7.56 12.29 7.23
C GLU A 135 8.74 12.44 8.21
N HIS A 136 9.77 11.59 8.07
CA HIS A 136 10.96 11.54 8.90
C HIS A 136 12.22 12.05 8.19
N LEU A 137 12.12 12.39 6.91
CA LEU A 137 13.24 12.84 6.07
C LEU A 137 13.08 14.32 5.66
N PRO A 138 14.16 14.99 5.26
CA PRO A 138 14.07 16.32 4.67
C PRO A 138 13.18 16.33 3.43
N GLU A 139 12.37 17.37 3.26
CA GLU A 139 11.35 17.47 2.18
C GLU A 139 11.93 17.28 0.77
N LYS A 140 13.18 17.72 0.54
CA LYS A 140 13.90 17.53 -0.74
C LYS A 140 14.12 16.07 -1.15
N ILE A 141 14.02 15.13 -0.22
CA ILE A 141 14.21 13.69 -0.47
C ILE A 141 12.91 13.02 -0.93
N GLU A 142 11.75 13.63 -0.70
CA GLU A 142 10.44 13.03 -1.01
C GLU A 142 10.33 12.62 -2.48
N LEU A 143 10.61 13.52 -3.41
CA LEU A 143 10.45 13.25 -4.85
C LEU A 143 11.40 12.15 -5.35
N PRO A 144 12.73 12.20 -5.10
CA PRO A 144 13.63 11.11 -5.48
C PRO A 144 13.22 9.76 -4.88
N LEU A 145 12.85 9.74 -3.59
CA LEU A 145 12.41 8.52 -2.92
C LEU A 145 11.15 7.94 -3.56
N LEU A 146 10.15 8.78 -3.82
CA LEU A 146 8.90 8.38 -4.43
C LEU A 146 9.12 7.82 -5.84
N VAL A 147 9.92 8.49 -6.67
CA VAL A 147 10.24 8.04 -8.03
C VAL A 147 10.93 6.68 -7.99
N SER A 148 11.94 6.52 -7.13
CA SER A 148 12.63 5.23 -6.98
C SER A 148 11.70 4.13 -6.48
N ALA A 149 10.85 4.41 -5.49
CA ALA A 149 9.90 3.43 -4.96
C ALA A 149 8.89 2.98 -6.03
N ILE A 150 8.31 3.91 -6.79
CA ILE A 150 7.37 3.59 -7.88
C ILE A 150 8.08 2.80 -8.98
N ALA A 151 9.31 3.18 -9.36
CA ALA A 151 10.07 2.46 -10.38
C ALA A 151 10.31 1.01 -9.98
N VAL A 152 10.65 0.76 -8.71
CA VAL A 152 10.78 -0.58 -8.13
C VAL A 152 9.44 -1.33 -8.16
N GLY A 153 8.34 -0.66 -7.80
CA GLY A 153 6.99 -1.21 -7.88
C GLY A 153 6.60 -1.65 -9.29
N ILE A 154 6.81 -0.80 -10.30
CA ILE A 154 6.53 -1.12 -11.71
C ILE A 154 7.44 -2.25 -12.19
N ALA A 155 8.74 -2.17 -11.90
CA ALA A 155 9.70 -3.20 -12.27
C ALA A 155 9.31 -4.56 -11.70
N SER A 156 8.77 -4.62 -10.47
CA SER A 156 8.30 -5.89 -9.88
C SER A 156 7.19 -6.57 -10.68
N VAL A 157 6.27 -5.80 -11.27
CA VAL A 157 5.17 -6.33 -12.10
C VAL A 157 5.69 -6.75 -13.46
N VAL A 158 6.59 -5.95 -14.07
CA VAL A 158 7.23 -6.29 -15.35
C VAL A 158 8.05 -7.58 -15.22
N LEU A 159 8.83 -7.71 -14.15
CA LEU A 159 9.60 -8.91 -13.84
C LEU A 159 8.68 -10.12 -13.71
N TRP A 160 7.65 -10.03 -12.86
CA TRP A 160 6.67 -11.11 -12.73
C TRP A 160 6.09 -11.51 -14.09
N LYS A 161 5.65 -10.54 -14.91
CA LYS A 161 5.02 -10.83 -16.20
C LYS A 161 5.94 -11.59 -17.18
N HIS A 162 7.25 -11.33 -17.12
CA HIS A 162 8.22 -11.97 -18.03
C HIS A 162 8.80 -13.27 -17.48
N SER A 163 8.95 -13.40 -16.17
CA SER A 163 9.64 -14.52 -15.54
C SER A 163 8.72 -15.48 -14.76
N ASP A 164 7.42 -15.16 -14.67
CA ASP A 164 6.45 -15.85 -13.81
C ASP A 164 6.97 -15.99 -12.37
N ASP A 165 7.52 -14.90 -11.81
CA ASP A 165 8.09 -14.88 -10.46
C ASP A 165 7.54 -13.72 -9.63
N LEU A 166 6.74 -14.05 -8.62
CA LEU A 166 6.06 -13.11 -7.75
C LEU A 166 6.92 -12.56 -6.62
N ARG A 167 8.12 -13.09 -6.37
CA ARG A 167 8.89 -12.78 -5.16
C ARG A 167 9.12 -11.29 -4.93
N VAL A 168 9.53 -10.56 -5.98
CA VAL A 168 9.76 -9.11 -5.89
C VAL A 168 8.44 -8.36 -5.69
N TYR A 169 7.36 -8.78 -6.36
CA TYR A 169 6.03 -8.18 -6.21
C TYR A 169 5.43 -8.42 -4.80
N ILE A 170 5.63 -9.62 -4.24
CA ILE A 170 5.26 -9.94 -2.85
C ILE A 170 6.01 -9.02 -1.88
N TRP A 171 7.32 -8.83 -2.09
CA TRP A 171 8.11 -7.92 -1.27
C TRP A 171 7.62 -6.46 -1.36
N VAL A 172 7.26 -5.99 -2.56
CA VAL A 172 6.68 -4.64 -2.76
C VAL A 172 5.42 -4.44 -1.92
N GLN A 173 4.54 -5.44 -1.85
CA GLN A 173 3.34 -5.37 -1.00
C GLN A 173 3.67 -5.45 0.49
N LEU A 174 4.58 -6.34 0.88
CA LEU A 174 4.92 -6.61 2.28
C LEU A 174 5.66 -5.44 2.94
N THR A 175 6.51 -4.75 2.17
CA THR A 175 7.38 -3.66 2.66
C THR A 175 6.66 -2.60 3.48
N PRO A 176 5.62 -1.89 2.97
CA PRO A 176 4.90 -0.91 3.76
C PRO A 176 4.17 -1.53 4.97
N LEU A 177 3.68 -2.77 4.85
CA LEU A 177 2.94 -3.44 5.93
C LEU A 177 3.84 -3.79 7.13
N LEU A 178 5.11 -4.11 6.88
CA LEU A 178 6.12 -4.29 7.94
C LEU A 178 6.66 -2.95 8.45
N ALA A 179 6.89 -2.00 7.56
CA ALA A 179 7.46 -0.70 7.91
C ALA A 179 6.52 0.11 8.81
N ILE A 180 5.21 0.09 8.57
CA ILE A 180 4.21 0.85 9.36
C ILE A 180 4.30 0.55 10.87
N PRO A 181 4.14 -0.70 11.35
CA PRO A 181 4.18 -0.98 12.78
C PRO A 181 5.54 -0.64 13.39
N PHE A 182 6.63 -0.89 12.67
CA PHE A 182 7.98 -0.54 13.13
C PHE A 182 8.17 0.97 13.27
N VAL A 183 7.80 1.74 12.25
CA VAL A 183 7.93 3.20 12.25
C VAL A 183 7.07 3.82 13.35
N ILE A 184 5.84 3.34 13.55
CA ILE A 184 4.97 3.83 14.62
C ILE A 184 5.55 3.56 16.01
N ALA A 185 6.14 2.38 16.21
CA ALA A 185 6.71 1.97 17.49
C ALA A 185 8.03 2.70 17.82
N VAL A 186 8.87 2.96 16.81
CA VAL A 186 10.28 3.32 17.03
C VAL A 186 10.60 4.78 16.67
N PHE A 187 9.93 5.36 15.68
CA PHE A 187 10.22 6.72 15.22
C PHE A 187 9.32 7.76 15.90
N PRO A 188 9.87 8.91 16.34
CA PRO A 188 9.10 9.96 16.98
C PRO A 188 8.09 10.56 16.00
N GLY A 189 6.88 10.86 16.49
CA GLY A 189 5.83 11.40 15.65
C GLY A 189 5.96 12.87 15.31
N ARG A 190 5.77 13.22 14.03
CA ARG A 190 5.57 14.60 13.58
C ARG A 190 4.10 15.02 13.61
N PHE A 191 3.18 14.06 13.50
CA PHE A 191 1.75 14.29 13.44
C PHE A 191 0.98 13.35 14.40
N THR A 192 -0.17 13.83 14.88
CA THR A 192 -1.13 13.03 15.65
C THR A 192 -1.79 11.94 14.77
N HIS A 193 -2.56 11.04 15.38
CA HIS A 193 -3.39 10.04 14.69
C HIS A 193 -2.69 8.99 13.82
N ARG A 194 -1.35 8.90 13.82
CA ARG A 194 -0.58 7.88 13.09
C ARG A 194 -1.03 6.43 13.30
N HIS A 195 -1.67 6.11 14.43
CA HIS A 195 -2.21 4.78 14.72
C HIS A 195 -3.27 4.32 13.71
N TYR A 196 -3.89 5.23 12.95
CA TYR A 196 -4.81 4.88 11.87
C TYR A 196 -4.13 4.06 10.75
N LEU A 197 -2.81 4.18 10.57
CA LEU A 197 -2.07 3.31 9.65
C LEU A 197 -2.11 1.85 10.13
N LEU A 198 -2.14 1.59 11.45
CA LEU A 198 -2.30 0.23 11.99
C LEU A 198 -3.68 -0.34 11.68
N TYR A 199 -4.73 0.50 11.72
CA TYR A 199 -6.06 0.09 11.25
C TYR A 199 -6.02 -0.27 9.77
N GLY A 200 -5.30 0.52 8.95
CA GLY A 200 -5.04 0.21 7.55
C GLY A 200 -4.41 -1.17 7.34
N VAL A 201 -3.34 -1.47 8.10
CA VAL A 201 -2.68 -2.80 8.08
C VAL A 201 -3.65 -3.91 8.51
N GLY A 202 -4.43 -3.69 9.58
CA GLY A 202 -5.43 -4.66 10.04
C GLY A 202 -6.49 -4.97 9.00
N PHE A 203 -7.07 -3.94 8.37
CA PHE A 203 -8.02 -4.12 7.28
C PHE A 203 -7.42 -4.83 6.06
N TYR A 204 -6.17 -4.53 5.71
CA TYR A 204 -5.50 -5.22 4.63
C TYR A 204 -5.25 -6.71 4.95
N ALA A 205 -4.83 -7.01 6.18
CA ALA A 205 -4.69 -8.40 6.64
C ALA A 205 -6.02 -9.15 6.58
N LEU A 206 -7.11 -8.52 7.03
CA LEU A 206 -8.46 -9.09 6.90
C LEU A 206 -8.87 -9.28 5.43
N ALA A 207 -8.47 -8.38 4.52
CA ALA A 207 -8.72 -8.55 3.09
C ALA A 207 -8.01 -9.79 2.54
N LYS A 208 -6.76 -10.06 2.93
CA LYS A 208 -6.04 -11.29 2.52
C LYS A 208 -6.66 -12.55 3.10
N VAL A 209 -7.19 -12.49 4.32
CA VAL A 209 -7.98 -13.59 4.90
C VAL A 209 -9.27 -13.82 4.11
N ALA A 210 -9.99 -12.75 3.75
CA ALA A 210 -11.21 -12.86 2.96
C ALA A 210 -10.96 -13.43 1.57
N GLU A 211 -9.88 -13.01 0.91
CA GLU A 211 -9.42 -13.58 -0.36
C GLU A 211 -9.12 -15.07 -0.26
N PHE A 212 -8.41 -15.50 0.79
CA PHE A 212 -8.09 -16.91 0.99
C PHE A 212 -9.34 -17.79 1.19
N TYR A 213 -10.35 -17.25 1.89
CA TYR A 213 -11.62 -17.94 2.14
C TYR A 213 -12.73 -17.54 1.15
N ASP A 214 -12.40 -17.29 -0.12
CA ASP A 214 -13.36 -16.81 -1.13
C ASP A 214 -14.65 -17.65 -1.17
N GLN A 215 -14.49 -18.96 -1.40
CA GLN A 215 -15.60 -19.91 -1.45
C GLN A 215 -16.31 -20.07 -0.10
N GLY A 216 -15.54 -20.09 1.00
CA GLY A 216 -16.08 -20.26 2.34
C GLY A 216 -17.00 -19.11 2.73
N ILE A 217 -16.58 -17.87 2.48
CA ILE A 217 -17.39 -16.66 2.74
C ILE A 217 -18.61 -16.62 1.82
N TYR A 218 -18.45 -17.01 0.55
CA TYR A 218 -19.58 -17.07 -0.37
C TYR A 218 -20.66 -18.06 0.08
N ALA A 219 -20.26 -19.25 0.55
CA ALA A 219 -21.19 -20.23 1.11
C ALA A 219 -21.85 -19.74 2.40
N LEU A 220 -21.06 -19.19 3.34
CA LEU A 220 -21.56 -18.67 4.62
C LEU A 220 -22.56 -17.53 4.45
N THR A 221 -22.39 -16.71 3.42
CA THR A 221 -23.28 -15.57 3.13
C THR A 221 -24.44 -15.96 2.22
N SER A 222 -24.68 -17.25 2.00
CA SER A 222 -25.74 -17.74 1.09
C SER A 222 -25.65 -17.12 -0.30
N ALA A 223 -24.43 -17.09 -0.86
CA ALA A 223 -24.09 -16.50 -2.15
C ALA A 223 -24.37 -14.98 -2.25
N ALA A 224 -24.46 -14.25 -1.14
CA ALA A 224 -24.66 -12.80 -1.18
C ALA A 224 -23.37 -12.04 -1.52
N ILE A 225 -22.24 -12.40 -0.90
CA ILE A 225 -20.93 -11.76 -1.13
C ILE A 225 -19.81 -12.79 -1.10
N SER A 226 -18.92 -12.77 -2.09
CA SER A 226 -17.74 -13.63 -2.10
C SER A 226 -16.63 -13.08 -1.20
N GLY A 227 -15.71 -13.92 -0.75
CA GLY A 227 -14.57 -13.44 0.02
C GLY A 227 -13.68 -12.49 -0.80
N HIS A 228 -13.60 -12.69 -2.12
CA HIS A 228 -12.91 -11.79 -3.04
C HIS A 228 -13.60 -10.44 -3.16
N SER A 229 -14.93 -10.38 -3.28
CA SER A 229 -15.67 -9.11 -3.24
C SER A 229 -15.49 -8.40 -1.88
N LEU A 230 -15.53 -9.15 -0.78
CA LEU A 230 -15.29 -8.62 0.56
C LEU A 230 -13.85 -8.08 0.71
N LYS A 231 -12.86 -8.71 0.07
CA LYS A 231 -11.47 -8.25 0.07
C LYS A 231 -11.35 -6.82 -0.45
N HIS A 232 -12.06 -6.48 -1.53
CA HIS A 232 -12.02 -5.13 -2.12
C HIS A 232 -12.56 -4.11 -1.12
N LEU A 233 -13.68 -4.43 -0.46
CA LEU A 233 -14.30 -3.55 0.54
C LEU A 233 -13.37 -3.32 1.74
N LEU A 234 -12.74 -4.38 2.25
CA LEU A 234 -11.81 -4.31 3.38
C LEU A 234 -10.53 -3.54 3.01
N ALA A 235 -9.93 -3.82 1.85
CA ALA A 235 -8.75 -3.08 1.39
C ALA A 235 -9.07 -1.58 1.16
N ALA A 236 -10.24 -1.26 0.61
CA ALA A 236 -10.69 0.13 0.47
C ALA A 236 -10.93 0.80 1.84
N ALA A 237 -11.46 0.07 2.82
CA ALA A 237 -11.59 0.56 4.20
C ALA A 237 -10.22 0.85 4.83
N GLY A 238 -9.20 0.04 4.51
CA GLY A 238 -7.82 0.29 4.89
C GLY A 238 -7.29 1.63 4.35
N ALA A 239 -7.48 1.89 3.06
CA ALA A 239 -7.15 3.19 2.45
C ALA A 239 -7.98 4.34 3.04
N PHE A 240 -9.24 4.08 3.41
CA PHE A 240 -10.09 5.07 4.06
C PHE A 240 -9.59 5.45 5.46
N CYS A 241 -9.02 4.51 6.20
CA CYS A 241 -8.33 4.81 7.46
C CYS A 241 -7.17 5.79 7.26
N VAL A 242 -6.37 5.60 6.20
CA VAL A 242 -5.30 6.55 5.84
C VAL A 242 -5.89 7.91 5.50
N TYR A 243 -7.01 7.96 4.77
CA TYR A 243 -7.68 9.23 4.45
C TYR A 243 -8.16 9.96 5.72
N LEU A 244 -8.78 9.24 6.65
CA LEU A 244 -9.21 9.80 7.93
C LEU A 244 -8.03 10.27 8.78
N MET A 245 -6.92 9.52 8.78
CA MET A 245 -5.67 9.95 9.43
C MET A 245 -5.24 11.31 8.92
N LEU A 246 -5.13 11.47 7.60
CA LEU A 246 -4.71 12.73 6.99
C LEU A 246 -5.65 13.89 7.33
N LYS A 247 -6.97 13.65 7.28
CA LYS A 247 -7.97 14.67 7.56
C LYS A 247 -8.00 15.10 9.04
N ARG A 248 -7.67 14.21 9.97
CA ARG A 248 -7.78 14.44 11.42
C ARG A 248 -6.46 14.77 12.11
N ARG A 249 -5.33 14.46 11.46
CA ARG A 249 -4.02 14.72 12.06
C ARG A 249 -3.74 16.22 12.18
N ALA A 250 -3.00 16.57 13.21
CA ALA A 250 -2.42 17.87 13.43
C ALA A 250 -0.91 17.71 13.68
N PRO A 251 -0.09 18.72 13.35
CA PRO A 251 1.31 18.73 13.76
C PRO A 251 1.41 18.58 15.27
N LEU A 252 2.30 17.70 15.74
CA LEU A 252 2.70 17.70 17.13
C LEU A 252 3.59 18.94 17.30
N GLY A 253 3.14 19.90 18.11
CA GLY A 253 3.96 21.07 18.44
C GLY A 253 5.31 20.58 18.95
N ARG A 254 6.41 21.20 18.49
CA ARG A 254 7.70 20.96 19.14
C ARG A 254 7.48 21.32 20.60
N SER A 255 7.58 20.36 21.51
CA SER A 255 7.78 20.69 22.91
C SER A 255 9.01 21.58 22.90
N GLU A 256 8.83 22.88 23.15
CA GLU A 256 9.93 23.74 23.55
C GLU A 256 10.58 22.98 24.70
N THR A 257 11.79 22.49 24.45
CA THR A 257 12.69 22.12 25.52
C THR A 257 12.77 23.37 26.36
N ARG A 258 12.06 23.39 27.49
CA ARG A 258 12.17 24.47 28.48
C ARG A 258 13.67 24.63 28.72
N GLU A 259 14.22 25.76 28.31
CA GLU A 259 15.40 26.30 28.95
C GLU A 259 15.03 26.45 30.42
N ILE A 260 15.31 25.40 31.21
CA ILE A 260 15.35 25.53 32.66
C ILE A 260 16.68 26.21 32.95
N GLY A 261 16.58 27.53 33.13
CA GLY A 261 17.38 28.27 34.09
C GLY A 261 18.81 28.60 33.67
N ARG A 262 18.99 29.82 33.13
CA ARG A 262 20.05 30.68 33.65
C ARG A 262 19.65 31.12 35.06
N SER A 263 20.48 30.81 36.05
CA SER A 263 20.86 31.71 37.14
C SER A 263 22.14 31.20 37.76
#